data_AF-A0A6V7I5X0-F1
#
_entry.id   AF-A0A6V7I5X0-F1
#
_cell.length_a   1.000
_cell.length_b   1.000
_cell.length_c   1.000
_cell.angle_alpha   90.00
_cell.angle_beta   90.00
_cell.angle_gamma   90.00
#
_symmetry.space_group_name_H-M   'P 1'
#
loop_
_entity.id
_entity.type
_entity.pdbx_description
1 polymer ?
#
loop_
_entity_poly.entity_id
_entity_poly.type
_entity_poly.pdbx_seq_one_letter_code
_entity_poly.pdbx_strand_id
1 'polypeptide(L)' 'WLHTGDLAYYDENGTVFIIDRLKELIKWRGHHASPSVIEQLIMTYPGVTEVGVIGVPDWEDDERPIAFITKRPDSK' A
#
# COMPACT_ATOMS: atom_id res chain seq x y z
N TRP A 1 -15.37 -19.44 -2.74
CA TRP A 1 -15.11 -18.27 -3.60
C TRP A 1 -13.75 -17.71 -3.20
N LEU A 2 -12.85 -17.48 -4.17
CA LEU A 2 -11.52 -16.91 -3.93
C LEU A 2 -11.57 -15.42 -4.29
N HIS A 3 -11.41 -14.56 -3.29
CA HIS A 3 -11.31 -13.12 -3.51
C HIS A 3 -9.83 -12.76 -3.73
N THR A 4 -9.40 -12.74 -4.99
CA THR A 4 -7.99 -12.46 -5.33
C THR A 4 -7.62 -10.98 -5.11
N GLY A 5 -8.62 -10.09 -5.16
CA GLY A 5 -8.42 -8.65 -5.04
C GLY A 5 -7.77 -8.04 -6.29
N ASP A 6 -7.91 -8.68 -7.45
CA ASP A 6 -7.47 -8.14 -8.73
C ASP A 6 -8.63 -7.45 -9.45
N LEU A 7 -8.36 -6.26 -9.99
CA LEU A 7 -9.20 -5.60 -10.97
C LEU A 7 -8.83 -6.15 -12.34
N ALA A 8 -9.79 -6.81 -12.99
CA ALA A 8 -9.59 -7.41 -14.31
C ALA A 8 -10.78 -7.15 -15.21
N TYR A 9 -10.55 -7.19 -16.52
CA TYR A 9 -11.59 -7.26 -17.54
C TYR A 9 -11.36 -8.47 -18.43
N TYR A 10 -12.39 -8.89 -19.16
CA TYR A 10 -12.29 -9.97 -20.13
C TYR A 10 -12.79 -9.49 -21.49
N ASP A 11 -12.21 -10.03 -22.56
CA ASP A 11 -12.65 -9.74 -23.92
C ASP A 11 -13.72 -10.73 -24.43
N GLU A 12 -14.25 -10.49 -25.63
CA GLU A 12 -15.24 -11.35 -26.27
C GLU A 12 -14.71 -12.76 -26.59
N ASN A 13 -13.39 -12.95 -26.61
CA ASN A 13 -12.75 -14.24 -26.83
C ASN A 13 -12.50 -15.01 -25.52
N GLY A 14 -12.90 -14.45 -24.37
CA GLY A 14 -12.73 -15.07 -23.06
C GLY A 14 -11.31 -14.91 -22.47
N THR A 15 -10.49 -14.03 -23.03
CA THR A 15 -9.16 -13.70 -22.50
C THR A 15 -9.31 -12.74 -21.33
N VAL A 16 -8.68 -13.06 -20.18
CA VAL A 16 -8.72 -12.23 -18.98
C VAL A 16 -7.47 -11.36 -18.88
N PHE A 17 -7.66 -10.07 -18.66
CA PHE A 17 -6.62 -9.07 -18.51
C PHE A 17 -6.67 -8.47 -17.10
N ILE A 18 -5.58 -8.62 -16.35
CA ILE A 18 -5.43 -8.01 -15.02
C ILE A 18 -4.93 -6.58 -15.21
N ILE A 19 -5.72 -5.60 -14.76
CA ILE A 19 -5.40 -4.18 -14.85
C ILE A 19 -4.61 -3.74 -13.61
N ASP A 20 -5.15 -4.06 -12.43
CA ASP A 20 -4.62 -3.53 -11.17
C ASP A 20 -5.08 -4.40 -9.98
N ARG A 21 -4.73 -4.01 -8.76
CA ARG A 21 -5.21 -4.59 -7.51
C ARG A 21 -6.26 -3.68 -6.92
N LEU A 22 -7.35 -4.27 -6.42
CA LEU A 22 -8.38 -3.57 -5.64
C LEU A 22 -7.84 -2.98 -4.33
N LYS A 23 -6.68 -3.45 -3.85
CA LYS A 23 -5.96 -2.88 -2.71
C LYS A 23 -4.74 -2.16 -3.21
N GLU A 24 -4.52 -0.94 -2.73
CA GLU A 24 -3.28 -0.22 -2.95
C GLU A 24 -2.11 -1.03 -2.40
N LEU A 25 -1.11 -1.31 -3.25
CA LEU A 25 0.10 -2.04 -2.91
C LEU A 25 1.29 -1.18 -3.33
N ILE A 26 2.21 -0.96 -2.39
CA ILE A 26 3.48 -0.29 -2.64
C ILE A 26 4.48 -1.34 -3.13
N LYS A 27 5.05 -1.12 -4.30
CA LYS A 27 6.06 -1.97 -4.93
C LYS A 27 7.45 -1.48 -4.54
N TRP A 28 8.11 -2.23 -3.65
CA TRP A 28 9.44 -1.87 -3.19
C TRP A 28 10.40 -3.03 -3.41
N ARG A 29 11.40 -2.86 -4.30
CA ARG A 29 12.44 -3.87 -4.58
C ARG A 29 11.90 -5.27 -4.91
N GLY A 30 10.79 -5.36 -5.65
CA GLY A 30 10.14 -6.63 -5.99
C GLY A 30 9.27 -7.22 -4.88
N HIS A 31 9.13 -6.53 -3.75
CA HIS A 31 8.17 -6.85 -2.70
C HIS A 31 6.91 -6.01 -2.85
N HIS A 32 5.77 -6.58 -2.46
CA HIS A 32 4.49 -5.87 -2.39
C HIS A 32 4.09 -5.69 -0.93
N ALA A 33 3.92 -4.45 -0.50
CA ALA A 33 3.46 -4.12 0.84
C ALA A 33 2.15 -3.32 0.76
N SER A 34 1.15 -3.71 1.54
CA SER A 34 -0.06 -2.88 1.68
C SER A 34 0.25 -1.70 2.62
N PRO A 35 -0.13 -0.46 2.26
CA PRO A 35 0.01 0.70 3.14
C PRO A 35 -0.54 0.45 4.54
N SER A 36 -1.70 -0.20 4.64
CA SER A 36 -2.36 -0.50 5.91
C SER A 36 -1.52 -1.35 6.86
N VAL A 37 -0.65 -2.23 6.35
CA VAL A 37 0.26 -3.02 7.20
C VAL A 37 1.35 -2.13 7.80
N ILE A 38 1.89 -1.22 6.98
CA ILE A 38 2.92 -0.26 7.41
C ILE A 38 2.32 0.74 8.41
N GLU A 39 1.10 1.23 8.14
CA GLU A 39 0.33 2.09 9.03
C GLU A 39 0.08 1.41 10.38
N GLN A 40 -0.41 0.16 10.39
CA GLN A 40 -0.64 -0.59 11.63
C GLN A 40 0.64 -0.76 12.44
N LEU A 41 1.78 -1.02 11.78
CA LEU A 41 3.08 -1.10 12.46
C LEU A 41 3.47 0.25 13.08
N ILE A 42 3.34 1.35 12.34
CA ILE A 42 3.67 2.70 12.84
C ILE A 42 2.72 3.11 13.98
N MET A 43 1.45 2.72 13.93
CA MET A 43 0.48 2.95 15.01
C MET A 43 0.86 2.26 16.33
N THR A 44 1.74 1.26 16.32
CA THR A 44 2.23 0.63 17.57
C THR A 44 3.15 1.54 18.37
N TYR A 45 3.70 2.59 17.75
CA TYR A 45 4.56 3.55 18.44
C TYR A 45 3.72 4.47 19.33
N PRO A 46 4.06 4.60 20.63
CA PRO A 46 3.22 5.32 21.60
C PRO A 46 3.09 6.82 21.31
N GLY A 47 4.01 7.41 20.53
CA GLY A 47 3.96 8.82 20.13
C GLY A 47 3.07 9.12 18.92
N VAL A 48 2.45 8.11 18.30
CA VAL A 48 1.63 8.28 17.09
C VAL A 48 0.14 8.31 17.44
N THR A 49 -0.58 9.27 16.86
CA THR A 49 -2.04 9.42 16.93
C THR A 49 -2.70 8.88 15.67
N GLU A 50 -2.17 9.26 14.50
CA GLU A 50 -2.66 8.86 13.19
C GLU A 50 -1.48 8.70 12.23
N VAL A 51 -1.66 7.87 11.21
CA VAL A 51 -0.68 7.68 10.15
C VAL A 51 -1.40 7.41 8.83
N GLY A 52 -0.87 7.95 7.74
CA GLY A 52 -1.21 7.55 6.38
C GLY A 52 0.06 7.23 5.61
N VAL A 53 0.05 6.16 4.83
CA VAL A 53 1.20 5.72 4.02
C VAL A 53 0.84 5.72 2.54
N ILE A 54 1.71 6.28 1.71
CA ILE A 54 1.59 6.26 0.25
C ILE A 54 2.88 5.74 -0.39
N GLY A 55 2.76 5.10 -1.55
CA GLY A 55 3.90 4.82 -2.42
C GLY A 55 4.23 6.06 -3.25
N VAL A 56 5.51 6.41 -3.32
CA VAL A 56 6.00 7.48 -4.22
C VAL A 56 6.97 6.86 -5.22
N PRO A 57 6.85 7.16 -6.53
CA PRO A 57 7.75 6.62 -7.54
C PRO A 57 9.22 6.93 -7.23
N ASP A 58 10.08 5.93 -7.40
CA ASP A 58 11.52 6.03 -7.21
C ASP A 58 12.26 5.29 -8.32
N TRP A 59 13.38 5.85 -8.78
CA TRP A 59 14.12 5.31 -9.93
C TRP A 59 14.90 4.03 -9.60
N GLU A 60 15.22 3.80 -8.32
CA GLU A 60 15.96 2.62 -7.86
C GLU A 60 14.99 1.55 -7.34
N ASP A 61 13.97 1.97 -6.60
CA ASP A 61 13.12 1.07 -5.81
C ASP A 61 11.72 0.79 -6.40
N ASP A 62 11.41 1.31 -7.60
CA ASP A 62 10.08 1.39 -8.22
C ASP A 62 9.15 2.33 -7.44
N GLU A 63 8.86 2.01 -6.18
CA GLU A 63 8.17 2.88 -5.24
C GLU A 63 8.82 2.85 -3.84
N ARG A 64 8.87 4.03 -3.20
CA ARG A 64 9.27 4.18 -1.80
C ARG A 64 8.05 4.53 -0.93
N PRO A 65 7.81 3.80 0.17
CA PRO A 65 6.74 4.14 1.10
C PRO A 65 7.11 5.43 1.85
N ILE A 66 6.21 6.42 1.84
CA ILE A 66 6.28 7.63 2.66
C ILE A 66 5.13 7.59 3.66
N ALA A 67 5.47 7.78 4.94
CA ALA A 67 4.50 7.85 6.03
C ALA A 67 4.32 9.29 6.51
N PHE A 68 3.07 9.76 6.54
CA PHE A 68 2.66 11.00 7.19
C PHE A 68 2.11 10.66 8.57
N ILE A 69 2.66 11.29 9.61
CA ILE A 69 2.37 10.91 11.00
C ILE A 69 1.88 12.13 11.77
N THR A 70 0.74 11.99 12.45
CA THR A 70 0.28 12.92 13.48
C THR A 70 0.82 12.45 14.82
N LYS A 71 1.71 13.23 15.42
CA LYS A 71 2.23 12.95 16.77
C LYS A 71 1.16 13.16 17.85
N ARG A 72 1.29 12.47 18.98
CA ARG A 72 0.50 12.79 20.17
C ARG A 72 0.92 14.14 20.73
N PRO A 73 -0.03 14.96 21.22
CA PRO A 73 0.29 16.08 22.09
C PRO A 73 1.21 15.55 23.21
N ASP A 74 2.33 16.24 23.45
CA ASP A 74 3.32 15.93 24.50
C ASP A 74 4.26 14.73 24.26
N SER A 75 4.22 14.09 23.09
CA SER A 75 5.25 13.13 22.68
C SER A 75 6.53 13.83 22.20
N LYS A 76 7.71 13.30 22.57
CA LYS A 76 9.02 13.77 22.04
C LYS A 76 9.17 13.42 20.56
#